data_AF-A0A914S9H6-F1
#
_entry.id   AF-A0A914S9H6-F1
#
_cell.length_a   1.000
_cell.length_b   1.000
_cell.length_c   1.000
_cell.angle_alpha   90.00
_cell.angle_beta   90.00
_cell.angle_gamma   90.00
#
_symmetry.space_group_name_H-M   'P 1'
#
loop_
_entity.id
_entity.type
_entity.pdbx_description
1 polymer ?
#
loop_
_entity_poly.entity_id
_entity_poly.type
_entity_poly.pdbx_seq_one_letter_code
_entity_poly.pdbx_strand_id
1 'polypeptide(L)' 'LQVQATVQETFGKQPSKAVNPDEAVAIGAAIQGAVLAGDVTDVLLLDVTPLSLGIETLGGVMTKGGN' A
#
# COMPACT_ATOMS: atom_id res chain seq x y z
N LEU A 1 5.76 -0.76 23.71
CA LEU A 1 4.77 0.12 23.02
C LEU A 1 3.53 -0.71 22.73
N GLN A 2 2.35 -0.23 23.10
CA GLN A 2 1.08 -0.96 22.90
C GLN A 2 0.88 -1.38 21.44
N VAL A 3 1.18 -0.50 20.49
CA VAL A 3 1.09 -0.79 19.04
C VAL A 3 1.95 -1.98 18.63
N GLN A 4 3.22 -2.04 19.05
CA GLN A 4 4.11 -3.16 18.70
C GLN A 4 3.63 -4.48 19.31
N ALA A 5 3.11 -4.45 20.54
CA ALA A 5 2.57 -5.64 21.20
C ALA A 5 1.31 -6.15 20.48
N THR A 6 0.39 -5.26 20.12
CA THR A 6 -0.83 -5.61 19.36
C THR A 6 -0.51 -6.19 17.99
N VAL A 7 0.46 -5.63 17.26
CA VAL A 7 0.90 -6.18 15.97
C VAL A 7 1.53 -7.56 16.16
N GLN A 8 2.38 -7.76 17.18
CA GLN A 8 2.98 -9.06 17.45
C GLN A 8 1.92 -10.12 17.81
N GLU A 9 0.89 -9.75 18.57
CA GLU A 9 -0.25 -10.63 18.90
C GLU A 9 -1.07 -10.97 17.65
N THR A 10 -1.37 -9.97 16.80
CA THR A 10 -2.18 -10.14 15.59
C THR A 10 -1.51 -11.08 14.56
N PHE A 11 -0.20 -10.93 14.36
CA PHE A 11 0.54 -11.65 13.32
C PHE A 11 1.38 -12.84 13.86
N GLY A 12 1.43 -13.04 15.17
CA GLY A 12 2.14 -14.14 15.83
C GLY A 12 3.67 -14.13 15.67
N LYS A 13 4.25 -13.00 15.24
CA LYS A 13 5.68 -12.85 14.92
C LYS A 13 6.19 -11.48 15.36
N GLN A 14 7.46 -11.40 15.76
CA GLN A 14 8.06 -10.10 16.05
C GLN A 14 8.19 -9.26 14.77
N PRO A 15 7.73 -8.00 14.77
CA PRO A 15 7.98 -7.08 13.67
C PRO A 15 9.47 -6.90 13.40
N SER A 16 9.85 -6.75 12.12
CA SER A 16 11.24 -6.52 11.74
C SER A 16 11.74 -5.18 12.29
N LYS A 17 12.99 -5.17 12.80
CA LYS A 17 13.71 -3.96 13.22
C LYS A 17 14.76 -3.49 12.21
N ALA A 18 14.84 -4.15 11.05
CA ALA A 18 15.82 -3.85 10.01
C ALA A 18 15.41 -2.69 9.09
N VAL A 19 14.18 -2.19 9.20
CA VAL A 19 13.63 -1.13 8.35
C VAL A 19 13.54 0.16 9.16
N ASN A 20 14.11 1.26 8.64
CA ASN A 20 13.94 2.59 9.22
C ASN A 20 12.51 3.09 8.92
N PRO A 21 11.64 3.28 9.92
CA PRO A 21 10.26 3.72 9.70
C PRO A 21 10.15 5.15 9.16
N ASP A 22 11.17 6.00 9.38
CA ASP A 22 11.12 7.42 9.02
C ASP A 22 11.47 7.65 7.53
N GLU A 23 12.28 6.77 6.93
CA GLU A 23 12.88 6.99 5.61
C GLU A 23 12.43 5.97 4.54
N ALA A 24 11.90 4.81 4.95
CA ALA A 24 11.60 3.71 4.03
C ALA A 24 10.67 4.14 2.88
N VAL A 25 9.71 5.04 3.15
CA VAL A 25 8.78 5.54 2.13
C VAL A 25 9.49 6.41 1.09
N ALA A 26 10.38 7.31 1.52
CA ALA A 26 11.11 8.18 0.61
C ALA A 26 12.08 7.38 -0.28
N ILE A 27 12.74 6.37 0.27
CA ILE A 27 13.59 5.45 -0.48
C ILE A 27 12.77 4.67 -1.51
N GLY A 28 11.59 4.16 -1.12
CA GLY A 28 10.68 3.46 -2.04
C GLY A 28 10.23 4.34 -3.22
N ALA A 29 9.94 5.61 -2.96
CA ALA A 29 9.58 6.57 -4.01
C ALA A 29 10.74 6.82 -4.99
N ALA A 30 11.98 6.93 -4.49
CA ALA A 30 13.17 7.11 -5.34
C ALA A 30 13.41 5.89 -6.24
N ILE A 31 13.24 4.67 -5.71
CA ILE A 31 13.34 3.43 -6.48
C ILE A 31 12.27 3.40 -7.58
N GLN A 32 11.02 3.75 -7.25
CA GLN A 32 9.94 3.81 -8.24
C GLN A 32 10.25 4.83 -9.35
N GLY A 33 10.87 5.96 -9.02
CA GLY A 33 11.37 6.94 -9.99
C GLY A 33 12.44 6.38 -10.92
N ALA A 34 13.40 5.62 -10.40
CA ALA A 34 14.44 4.97 -11.19
C ALA A 34 13.88 3.89 -12.14
N VAL A 35 12.86 3.14 -11.70
CA VAL A 35 12.13 2.20 -12.56
C VAL A 35 11.46 2.93 -13.73
N LEU A 36 10.83 4.08 -13.47
CA LEU A 36 10.20 4.90 -14.52
C LEU A 36 11.22 5.53 -15.48
N ALA A 37 12.42 5.85 -15.01
CA ALA A 37 13.52 6.37 -15.83
C ALA A 37 14.19 5.28 -16.70
N GLY A 38 13.94 4.00 -16.42
CA GLY A 38 14.56 2.87 -17.11
C GLY A 38 15.92 2.45 -16.55
N ASP A 39 16.37 3.07 -15.45
CA ASP A 39 17.64 2.71 -14.76
C ASP A 39 17.52 1.39 -13.98
N VAL A 40 16.28 1.00 -13.63
CA VAL A 40 15.96 -0.27 -12.95
C VAL A 40 14.96 -1.05 -13.78
N THR A 41 15.34 -2.22 -14.28
CA THR A 41 14.56 -2.97 -15.28
C THR A 41 13.90 -4.24 -14.76
N ASP A 42 14.36 -4.81 -13.64
CA ASP A 42 13.92 -6.13 -13.16
C ASP A 42 12.86 -6.05 -12.04
N VAL A 43 12.15 -4.92 -11.95
CA VAL A 43 11.09 -4.70 -10.96
C VAL A 43 9.77 -4.43 -11.66
N LEU A 44 8.75 -5.21 -11.31
CA LEU A 44 7.37 -5.00 -11.72
C LEU A 44 6.53 -4.62 -10.50
N LEU A 45 5.89 -3.44 -10.54
CA LEU A 45 4.91 -3.00 -9.54
C LEU A 45 3.51 -3.03 -10.15
N LEU A 46 2.59 -3.74 -9.49
CA LEU A 46 1.17 -3.75 -9.81
C LEU A 46 0.39 -3.32 -8.58
N ASP A 47 -0.18 -2.12 -8.62
CA ASP A 47 -0.95 -1.53 -7.52
C ASP A 47 -2.46 -1.62 -7.78
N VAL A 48 -3.26 -1.48 -6.72
CA VAL A 48 -4.72 -1.59 -6.75
C VAL A 48 -5.38 -0.32 -6.21
N THR A 49 -6.55 0.03 -6.75
CA THR A 49 -7.36 1.13 -6.18
C THR A 49 -8.02 0.66 -4.88
N PRO A 50 -7.80 1.33 -3.73
CA PRO A 50 -8.25 0.82 -2.43
C PRO A 50 -9.74 1.03 -2.16
N LEU A 51 -10.39 1.92 -2.90
CA LEU A 51 -11.80 2.27 -2.71
C LEU A 51 -12.66 1.67 -3.82
N SER A 52 -13.86 1.24 -3.44
CA SER A 52 -14.90 0.91 -4.41
C SER A 52 -15.31 2.18 -5.17
N LEU A 53 -15.23 2.14 -6.50
CA LEU A 53 -15.74 3.21 -7.36
C LEU A 53 -17.21 2.95 -7.69
N GLY A 54 -18.00 4.02 -7.80
CA GLY A 54 -19.34 3.93 -8.37
C GLY A 54 -20.08 5.25 -8.35
N ILE A 55 -21.38 5.18 -8.63
CA ILE A 55 -22.28 6.33 -8.71
C ILE A 55 -23.50 6.12 -7.82
N GLU A 56 -24.12 7.22 -7.40
CA GLU A 56 -25.40 7.19 -6.70
C GLU A 56 -26.55 7.00 -7.71
N THR A 57 -27.49 6.11 -7.40
CA THR A 57 -28.67 5.85 -8.24
C THR A 57 -29.97 6.24 -7.52
N LEU A 58 -31.06 6.37 -8.29
CA LEU A 58 -32.39 6.71 -7.79
C LEU A 58 -32.77 5.82 -6.59
N GLY A 59 -33.06 6.44 -5.44
CA GLY A 59 -33.29 5.76 -4.17
C GLY A 59 -32.13 5.87 -3.17
N GLY A 60 -31.07 6.64 -3.48
CA GLY A 60 -29.95 6.89 -2.58
C GLY A 60 -29.02 5.68 -2.41
N VAL A 61 -29.02 4.78 -3.39
CA VAL A 61 -28.23 3.55 -3.37
C VAL A 61 -26.93 3.76 -4.12
N MET A 62 -25.83 3.41 -3.47
CA MET A 62 -24.50 3.36 -4.09
C MET A 62 -24.41 2.18 -5.05
N THR A 63 -24.36 2.45 -6.35
CA THR A 63 -24.12 1.43 -7.39
C THR A 63 -22.67 1.46 -7.80
N LYS A 64 -21.98 0.34 -7.58
CA LYS A 64 -20.58 0.20 -7.95
C LYS A 64 -20.44 0.26 -9.49
N GLY A 65 -19.52 1.08 -9.98
CA GLY A 65 -19.11 1.04 -11.37
C GLY A 65 -18.29 -0.22 -11.55
N GLY A 66 -18.79 -1.15 -12.36
CA GLY A 66 -18.15 -2.46 -12.56
C GLY A 66 -16.70 -2.32 -13.02
N ASN A 67 -15.85 -3.34 -12.85
CA ASN A 67 -16.15 -4.79 -12.94
C ASN A 67 -17.12 -5.41 -11.93
#